data_AF-A0A8T4WNN1-F1
#
_entry.id   AF-A0A8T4WNN1-F1
#
_cell.length_a   1.000
_cell.length_b   1.000
_cell.length_c   1.000
_cell.angle_alpha   90.00
_cell.angle_beta   90.00
_cell.angle_gamma   90.00
#
_symmetry.space_group_name_H-M   'P 1'
#
loop_
_entity.id
_entity.type
_entity.pdbx_description
1 polymer ?
#
loop_
_entity_poly.entity_id
_entity_poly.type
_entity_poly.pdbx_seq_one_letter_code
_entity_poly.pdbx_strand_id
1 'polypeptide(L)'
;MESQEGESLLQKLKGIEALRYVRDNVKRFLRPRGEELANRLAELQTLQACKDAALVGDDELRLLSVCRLAEFGQEAREALEIALYDITSVVCTAAIGMLHAIGGEVSRSEVPEEKLADEKIKSILEYVNQTQTVSEVKKTQDVAYGAARRPDLFTNKLPVRTINYVDVQSRCEEEDESICLLVTLKNEGEHHVKDTMVSLLTYPSEGLTLESDRAAQVGDLAPSEEARIKFDFKKTAIYVEGEMVIAVVMKNHLGQDVSAKSGNCLVRSLYPQMKPLDLSSSEFRVARMEMKPWSREHVLRFNPRSLFRLLKQIFKEKNLHLVREDGSERNGMMRALLIGAAQSIFDQTRLVIQLTLVGNLDESKTKVRIEVHSDEEQLLHIAASRIYEAVHQQVESAS
;
A
#
# COMPACT_ATOMS: atom_id res chain seq x y z
N MET A 1 -28.62 40.61 19.30
CA MET A 1 -27.45 39.76 19.62
C MET A 1 -27.82 38.32 20.00
N GLU A 2 -29.08 37.89 19.88
CA GLU A 2 -29.49 36.51 20.23
C GLU A 2 -29.60 35.53 19.04
N SER A 3 -29.34 35.97 17.79
CA SER A 3 -29.48 35.07 16.62
C SER A 3 -28.19 34.34 16.20
N GLN A 4 -27.01 34.78 16.64
CA GLN A 4 -25.73 34.17 16.25
C GLN A 4 -25.38 32.91 17.06
N GLU A 5 -25.81 32.81 18.32
CA GLU A 5 -25.58 31.61 19.15
C GLU A 5 -26.47 30.44 18.72
N GLY A 6 -27.69 30.71 18.25
CA GLY A 6 -28.62 29.69 17.75
C GLY A 6 -28.13 29.03 16.46
N GLU A 7 -27.55 29.79 15.53
CA GLU A 7 -26.95 29.25 14.30
C GLU A 7 -25.69 28.42 14.60
N SER A 8 -24.85 28.85 15.55
CA SER A 8 -23.67 28.11 16.01
C SER A 8 -24.02 26.76 16.64
N LEU A 9 -25.08 26.72 17.48
CA LEU A 9 -25.56 25.48 18.09
C LEU A 9 -26.21 24.53 17.07
N LEU A 10 -27.02 25.06 16.14
CA LEU A 10 -27.63 24.28 15.06
C LEU A 10 -26.57 23.70 14.09
N GLN A 11 -25.51 24.46 13.78
CA GLN A 11 -24.39 23.96 12.97
C GLN A 11 -23.58 22.88 13.71
N LYS A 12 -23.32 23.05 15.01
CA LYS A 12 -22.70 22.01 15.85
C LYS A 12 -23.55 20.74 15.92
N LEU A 13 -24.86 20.88 15.99
CA LEU A 13 -25.80 19.75 15.98
C LEU A 13 -25.77 18.99 14.64
N LYS A 14 -25.66 19.68 13.50
CA LYS A 14 -25.49 19.05 12.18
C LYS A 14 -24.18 18.26 12.08
N GLY A 15 -23.07 18.81 12.58
CA GLY A 15 -21.78 18.09 12.63
C GLY A 15 -21.84 16.83 13.49
N ILE A 16 -22.55 16.92 14.62
CA ILE A 16 -22.84 15.77 15.48
C ILE A 16 -23.73 14.76 14.75
N GLU A 17 -24.67 15.17 13.91
CA GLU A 17 -25.48 14.26 13.08
C GLU A 17 -24.66 13.54 12.01
N ALA A 18 -23.70 14.20 11.37
CA ALA A 18 -22.77 13.56 10.43
C ALA A 18 -21.88 12.52 11.15
N LEU A 19 -21.34 12.87 12.33
CA LEU A 19 -20.59 11.93 13.18
C LEU A 19 -21.47 10.79 13.70
N ARG A 20 -22.71 11.08 14.07
CA ARG A 20 -23.70 10.07 14.50
C ARG A 20 -24.05 9.16 13.34
N TYR A 21 -24.17 9.68 12.13
CA TYR A 21 -24.40 8.91 10.92
C TYR A 21 -23.22 7.99 10.61
N VAL A 22 -21.98 8.48 10.62
CA VAL A 22 -20.78 7.64 10.46
C VAL A 22 -20.73 6.58 11.57
N ARG A 23 -20.91 6.99 12.82
CA ARG A 23 -20.95 6.07 13.98
C ARG A 23 -22.06 5.04 13.88
N ASP A 24 -23.25 5.41 13.40
CA ASP A 24 -24.40 4.51 13.30
C ASP A 24 -24.26 3.58 12.09
N ASN A 25 -23.58 4.00 11.01
CA ASN A 25 -23.16 3.11 9.92
C ASN A 25 -22.09 2.15 10.42
N VAL A 26 -21.02 2.64 11.06
CA VAL A 26 -20.01 1.81 11.74
C VAL A 26 -20.67 0.84 12.72
N LYS A 27 -21.62 1.28 13.56
CA LYS A 27 -22.35 0.38 14.47
C LYS A 27 -23.28 -0.61 13.78
N ARG A 28 -23.85 -0.27 12.62
CA ARG A 28 -24.62 -1.23 11.79
C ARG A 28 -23.68 -2.27 11.19
N PHE A 29 -22.47 -1.88 10.80
CA PHE A 29 -21.40 -2.78 10.37
C PHE A 29 -20.86 -3.66 11.51
N LEU A 30 -20.74 -3.12 12.72
CA LEU A 30 -20.23 -3.82 13.92
C LEU A 30 -21.29 -4.69 14.65
N ARG A 31 -22.52 -4.82 14.12
CA ARG A 31 -23.55 -5.78 14.61
C ARG A 31 -23.23 -7.21 14.12
N PRO A 32 -23.80 -8.28 14.71
CA PRO A 32 -23.08 -9.54 14.92
C PRO A 32 -22.82 -10.32 13.61
N ARG A 33 -21.70 -10.00 12.97
CA ARG A 33 -20.91 -10.84 12.05
C ARG A 33 -19.52 -11.04 12.67
N GLY A 34 -19.50 -11.46 13.94
CA GLY A 34 -18.30 -11.40 14.79
C GLY A 34 -17.06 -12.07 14.19
N GLU A 35 -17.22 -13.20 13.51
CA GLU A 35 -16.11 -13.90 12.86
C GLU A 35 -15.67 -13.26 11.54
N GLU A 36 -16.62 -12.90 10.65
CA GLU A 36 -16.29 -12.28 9.36
C GLU A 36 -15.59 -10.93 9.54
N LEU A 37 -16.09 -10.11 10.48
CA LEU A 37 -15.47 -8.83 10.81
C LEU A 37 -14.12 -9.01 11.50
N ALA A 38 -13.96 -9.99 12.41
CA ALA A 38 -12.68 -10.27 13.04
C ALA A 38 -11.64 -10.73 12.01
N ASN A 39 -12.05 -11.53 11.02
CA ASN A 39 -11.19 -11.96 9.92
C ASN A 39 -10.78 -10.77 9.03
N ARG A 40 -11.74 -9.93 8.62
CA ARG A 40 -11.44 -8.70 7.85
C ARG A 40 -10.53 -7.72 8.63
N LEU A 41 -10.71 -7.59 9.94
CA LEU A 41 -9.82 -6.78 10.78
C LEU A 41 -8.44 -7.43 10.97
N ALA A 42 -8.36 -8.76 10.96
CA ALA A 42 -7.08 -9.47 10.98
C ALA A 42 -6.30 -9.27 9.67
N GLU A 43 -6.99 -9.13 8.54
CA GLU A 43 -6.41 -8.79 7.24
C GLU A 43 -5.88 -7.33 7.21
N LEU A 44 -6.42 -6.44 8.05
CA LEU A 44 -6.05 -5.01 8.13
C LEU A 44 -5.05 -4.69 9.26
N GLN A 45 -4.14 -5.61 9.57
CA GLN A 45 -3.18 -5.40 10.67
C GLN A 45 -2.00 -4.49 10.33
N THR A 46 -1.67 -4.32 9.04
CA THR A 46 -0.53 -3.50 8.60
C THR A 46 -0.99 -2.22 7.93
N LEU A 47 -0.12 -1.20 7.97
CA LEU A 47 -0.35 0.08 7.29
C LEU A 47 -0.63 -0.17 5.80
N GLN A 48 0.18 -0.99 5.14
CA GLN A 48 0.04 -1.25 3.71
C GLN A 48 -1.24 -2.01 3.39
N ALA A 49 -1.62 -3.02 4.18
CA ALA A 49 -2.90 -3.71 4.01
C ALA A 49 -4.07 -2.72 4.12
N CYS A 50 -3.98 -1.76 5.06
CA CYS A 50 -4.96 -0.69 5.16
C CYS A 50 -4.93 0.26 3.95
N LYS A 51 -3.75 0.62 3.42
CA LYS A 51 -3.62 1.45 2.22
C LYS A 51 -4.25 0.75 1.01
N ASP A 52 -3.89 -0.49 0.77
CA ASP A 52 -4.39 -1.28 -0.35
C ASP A 52 -5.91 -1.48 -0.21
N ALA A 53 -6.37 -1.91 0.95
CA ALA A 53 -7.79 -2.05 1.23
C ALA A 53 -8.57 -0.75 1.09
N ALA A 54 -8.02 0.40 1.50
CA ALA A 54 -8.64 1.72 1.30
C ALA A 54 -8.74 2.11 -0.18
N LEU A 55 -7.87 1.58 -1.02
CA LEU A 55 -7.84 1.88 -2.45
C LEU A 55 -8.64 0.89 -3.29
N VAL A 56 -8.73 -0.38 -2.88
CA VAL A 56 -9.28 -1.47 -3.72
C VAL A 56 -10.38 -2.30 -3.07
N GLY A 57 -10.63 -2.14 -1.77
CA GLY A 57 -11.66 -2.90 -1.05
C GLY A 57 -13.07 -2.61 -1.55
N ASP A 58 -14.02 -3.45 -1.13
CA ASP A 58 -15.44 -3.09 -1.20
C ASP A 58 -15.75 -1.87 -0.30
N ASP A 59 -16.94 -1.29 -0.41
CA ASP A 59 -17.29 -0.07 0.33
C ASP A 59 -17.12 -0.24 1.86
N GLU A 60 -17.31 -1.46 2.38
CA GLU A 60 -17.19 -1.77 3.81
C GLU A 60 -15.72 -1.87 4.24
N LEU A 61 -14.91 -2.57 3.45
CA LEU A 61 -13.49 -2.75 3.69
C LEU A 61 -12.73 -1.43 3.53
N ARG A 62 -13.10 -0.59 2.54
CA ARG A 62 -12.56 0.76 2.38
C ARG A 62 -12.87 1.66 3.57
N LEU A 63 -14.10 1.59 4.10
CA LEU A 63 -14.48 2.36 5.28
C LEU A 63 -13.68 1.90 6.52
N LEU A 64 -13.60 0.59 6.75
CA LEU A 64 -12.85 0.01 7.87
C LEU A 64 -11.37 0.34 7.80
N SER A 65 -10.75 0.20 6.63
CA SER A 65 -9.34 0.50 6.42
C SER A 65 -9.04 1.98 6.62
N VAL A 66 -9.89 2.90 6.12
CA VAL A 66 -9.75 4.34 6.36
C VAL A 66 -9.83 4.68 7.84
N CYS A 67 -10.73 4.05 8.61
CA CYS A 67 -10.76 4.22 10.06
C CYS A 67 -9.48 3.70 10.74
N ARG A 68 -8.93 2.57 10.28
CA ARG A 68 -7.69 1.99 10.82
C ARG A 68 -6.43 2.78 10.46
N LEU A 69 -6.40 3.39 9.27
CA LEU A 69 -5.27 4.22 8.81
C LEU A 69 -4.91 5.32 9.82
N ALA A 70 -5.89 5.89 10.52
CA ALA A 70 -5.63 6.90 11.55
C ALA A 70 -4.76 6.40 12.73
N GLU A 71 -4.79 5.11 13.03
CA GLU A 71 -3.99 4.53 14.13
C GLU A 71 -2.49 4.53 13.82
N PHE A 72 -2.11 4.58 12.54
CA PHE A 72 -0.72 4.67 12.09
C PHE A 72 -0.21 6.13 12.02
N GLY A 73 -1.05 7.11 12.39
CA GLY A 73 -0.65 8.51 12.48
C GLY A 73 -0.23 9.12 11.13
N GLN A 74 0.88 9.88 11.13
CA GLN A 74 1.31 10.66 9.96
C GLN A 74 1.75 9.79 8.77
N GLU A 75 2.18 8.56 8.99
CA GLU A 75 2.61 7.63 7.92
C GLU A 75 1.44 7.19 7.00
N ALA A 76 0.21 7.34 7.49
CA ALA A 76 -1.01 7.06 6.76
C ALA A 76 -1.63 8.28 6.06
N ARG A 77 -1.06 9.48 6.25
CA ARG A 77 -1.64 10.74 5.77
C ARG A 77 -1.94 10.72 4.28
N GLU A 78 -0.96 10.34 3.46
CA GLU A 78 -1.12 10.28 2.00
C GLU A 78 -2.29 9.37 1.58
N ALA A 79 -2.44 8.21 2.23
CA ALA A 79 -3.53 7.29 1.90
C ALA A 79 -4.90 7.83 2.33
N LEU A 80 -4.97 8.55 3.45
CA LEU A 80 -6.18 9.25 3.88
C LEU A 80 -6.52 10.42 2.94
N GLU A 81 -5.52 11.14 2.43
CA GLU A 81 -5.70 12.20 1.42
C GLU A 81 -6.24 11.62 0.11
N ILE A 82 -5.74 10.45 -0.33
CA ILE A 82 -6.30 9.75 -1.49
C ILE A 82 -7.75 9.32 -1.25
N ALA A 83 -8.09 8.88 -0.03
CA ALA A 83 -9.45 8.50 0.33
C ALA A 83 -10.47 9.66 0.31
N LEU A 84 -10.01 10.93 0.27
CA LEU A 84 -10.89 12.08 0.02
C LEU A 84 -11.52 12.03 -1.37
N TYR A 85 -10.89 11.34 -2.32
CA TYR A 85 -11.36 11.15 -3.69
C TYR A 85 -12.21 9.88 -3.86
N ASP A 86 -12.57 9.19 -2.78
CA ASP A 86 -13.37 7.97 -2.85
C ASP A 86 -14.75 8.24 -3.49
N ILE A 87 -15.25 7.26 -4.25
CA ILE A 87 -16.56 7.33 -4.92
C ILE A 87 -17.72 7.45 -3.91
N THR A 88 -17.58 6.88 -2.71
CA THR A 88 -18.59 6.92 -1.66
C THR A 88 -18.39 8.12 -0.73
N SER A 89 -19.47 8.85 -0.43
CA SER A 89 -19.36 10.00 0.47
C SER A 89 -19.11 9.62 1.92
N VAL A 90 -19.42 8.38 2.30
CA VAL A 90 -19.16 7.85 3.65
C VAL A 90 -17.67 7.67 3.91
N VAL A 91 -16.93 7.07 2.97
CA VAL A 91 -15.48 6.89 3.08
C VAL A 91 -14.77 8.25 3.07
N CYS A 92 -15.18 9.16 2.18
CA CYS A 92 -14.67 10.53 2.14
C CYS A 92 -14.90 11.27 3.48
N THR A 93 -16.12 11.19 4.04
CA THR A 93 -16.45 11.79 5.35
C THR A 93 -15.58 11.22 6.47
N ALA A 94 -15.36 9.90 6.47
CA ALA A 94 -14.49 9.24 7.44
C ALA A 94 -13.03 9.71 7.30
N ALA A 95 -12.51 9.80 6.07
CA ALA A 95 -11.16 10.26 5.78
C ALA A 95 -10.91 11.70 6.30
N ILE A 96 -11.86 12.62 6.12
CA ILE A 96 -11.79 13.99 6.67
C ILE A 96 -11.65 13.95 8.20
N GLY A 97 -12.48 13.15 8.87
CA GLY A 97 -12.41 13.02 10.33
C GLY A 97 -11.11 12.38 10.81
N MET A 98 -10.59 11.39 10.09
CA MET A 98 -9.34 10.70 10.43
C MET A 98 -8.11 11.58 10.21
N LEU A 99 -8.06 12.34 9.11
CA LEU A 99 -7.00 13.33 8.87
C LEU A 99 -6.95 14.39 9.98
N HIS A 100 -8.12 14.86 10.43
CA HIS A 100 -8.19 15.77 11.57
C HIS A 100 -7.67 15.13 12.86
N ALA A 101 -8.05 13.87 13.13
CA ALA A 101 -7.66 13.14 14.34
C ALA A 101 -6.14 12.92 14.44
N ILE A 102 -5.44 12.72 13.32
CA ILE A 102 -3.97 12.58 13.30
C ILE A 102 -3.23 13.93 13.34
N GLY A 103 -3.96 15.05 13.50
CA GLY A 103 -3.41 16.40 13.58
C GLY A 103 -3.18 17.06 12.22
N GLY A 104 -3.81 16.57 11.15
CA GLY A 104 -3.81 17.22 9.86
C GLY A 104 -4.79 18.38 9.80
N GLU A 105 -4.37 19.50 9.22
CA GLU A 105 -5.31 20.48 8.70
C GLU A 105 -5.93 19.92 7.42
N VAL A 106 -7.26 19.81 7.40
CA VAL A 106 -8.02 19.44 6.19
C VAL A 106 -8.72 20.68 5.70
N SER A 107 -8.20 21.26 4.63
CA SER A 107 -8.78 22.46 4.05
C SER A 107 -9.91 22.10 3.09
N ARG A 108 -10.89 23.00 2.93
CA ARG A 108 -11.98 22.82 1.95
C ARG A 108 -11.44 22.66 0.52
N SER A 109 -10.26 23.22 0.23
CA SER A 109 -9.56 23.11 -1.04
C SER A 109 -9.00 21.72 -1.35
N GLU A 110 -8.83 20.86 -0.34
CA GLU A 110 -8.33 19.49 -0.53
C GLU A 110 -9.44 18.49 -0.88
N VAL A 111 -10.71 18.88 -0.68
CA VAL A 111 -11.86 18.05 -1.01
C VAL A 111 -12.37 18.40 -2.41
N PRO A 112 -12.61 17.41 -3.30
CA PRO A 112 -13.11 17.67 -4.65
C PRO A 112 -14.40 18.50 -4.67
N GLU A 113 -14.49 19.50 -5.54
CA GLU A 113 -15.64 20.42 -5.60
C GLU A 113 -16.98 19.70 -5.78
N GLU A 114 -16.99 18.62 -6.57
CA GLU A 114 -18.15 17.76 -6.79
C GLU A 114 -18.65 17.07 -5.51
N LYS A 115 -17.76 16.81 -4.55
CA LYS A 115 -18.09 16.19 -3.25
C LYS A 115 -18.57 17.22 -2.24
N LEU A 116 -18.20 18.49 -2.41
CA LEU A 116 -18.65 19.59 -1.55
C LEU A 116 -20.15 19.88 -1.65
N ALA A 117 -20.86 19.29 -2.62
CA ALA A 117 -22.32 19.36 -2.67
C ALA A 117 -23.01 18.47 -1.61
N ASP A 118 -22.33 17.42 -1.10
CA ASP A 118 -22.87 16.52 -0.08
C ASP A 118 -22.90 17.22 1.30
N GLU A 119 -24.10 17.34 1.87
CA GLU A 119 -24.33 17.97 3.18
C GLU A 119 -23.52 17.31 4.31
N LYS A 120 -23.23 16.01 4.23
CA LYS A 120 -22.45 15.30 5.24
C LYS A 120 -20.98 15.74 5.22
N ILE A 121 -20.44 15.92 4.03
CA ILE A 121 -19.05 16.37 3.81
C ILE A 121 -18.91 17.83 4.26
N LYS A 122 -19.87 18.69 3.92
CA LYS A 122 -19.88 20.08 4.42
C LYS A 122 -19.92 20.12 5.94
N SER A 123 -20.81 19.32 6.54
CA SER A 123 -21.03 19.33 7.97
C SER A 123 -19.82 18.83 8.77
N ILE A 124 -19.08 17.82 8.27
CA ILE A 124 -17.84 17.37 8.93
C ILE A 124 -16.71 18.38 8.76
N LEU A 125 -16.58 19.04 7.60
CA LEU A 125 -15.58 20.09 7.39
C LEU A 125 -15.84 21.31 8.30
N GLU A 126 -17.10 21.70 8.46
CA GLU A 126 -17.49 22.76 9.40
C GLU A 126 -17.13 22.38 10.84
N TYR A 127 -17.38 21.13 11.24
CA TYR A 127 -17.01 20.63 12.56
C TYR A 127 -15.49 20.66 12.79
N VAL A 128 -14.70 20.17 11.83
CA VAL A 128 -13.22 20.15 11.89
C VAL A 128 -12.64 21.56 11.99
N ASN A 129 -13.16 22.52 11.22
CA ASN A 129 -12.72 23.91 11.28
C ASN A 129 -13.08 24.58 12.62
N GLN A 130 -14.21 24.19 13.23
CA GLN A 130 -14.63 24.68 14.55
C GLN A 130 -13.80 24.08 15.69
N THR A 131 -13.29 22.85 15.56
CA THR A 131 -12.45 22.22 16.59
C THR A 131 -10.99 22.67 16.51
N GLN A 132 -10.50 23.03 15.31
CA GLN A 132 -9.19 23.66 15.13
C GLN A 132 -9.11 25.05 15.77
N THR A 133 -10.20 25.81 15.77
CA THR A 133 -10.26 27.15 16.41
C THR A 133 -10.35 27.11 17.94
N VAL A 134 -10.53 25.94 18.56
CA VAL A 134 -10.78 25.80 20.02
C VAL A 134 -9.67 25.00 20.75
N SER A 135 -8.69 24.42 20.07
CA SER A 135 -7.82 23.41 20.70
C SER A 135 -6.42 23.92 21.12
N GLU A 136 -6.37 24.70 22.21
CA GLU A 136 -5.42 24.47 23.31
C GLU A 136 -6.13 23.64 24.41
N VAL A 137 -6.54 22.40 24.13
CA VAL A 137 -7.10 21.53 25.19
C VAL A 137 -6.65 20.08 25.05
N LYS A 138 -5.75 19.71 25.97
CA LYS A 138 -5.47 18.40 26.58
C LYS A 138 -5.59 17.16 25.69
N LYS A 139 -4.41 16.64 25.33
CA LYS A 139 -4.17 15.23 24.96
C LYS A 139 -4.95 14.32 25.90
N THR A 140 -5.95 13.63 25.36
CA THR A 140 -6.73 12.62 26.04
C THR A 140 -5.84 11.45 26.41
N GLN A 141 -6.05 10.93 27.63
CA GLN A 141 -5.35 9.79 28.20
C GLN A 141 -5.46 8.53 27.32
N ASP A 142 -4.35 7.79 27.26
CA ASP A 142 -4.26 6.47 26.66
C ASP A 142 -5.35 5.55 27.21
N VAL A 143 -6.26 5.12 26.34
CA VAL A 143 -7.20 4.04 26.63
C VAL A 143 -6.42 2.74 26.46
N ALA A 144 -6.07 2.10 27.57
CA ALA A 144 -5.44 0.79 27.60
C ALA A 144 -6.36 -0.25 26.93
N TYR A 145 -5.97 -0.74 25.76
CA TYR A 145 -6.61 -1.90 25.14
C TYR A 145 -6.26 -3.17 25.92
N GLY A 146 -7.30 -3.90 26.32
CA GLY A 146 -7.20 -5.15 27.09
C GLY A 146 -6.37 -6.21 26.35
N ALA A 147 -5.47 -6.84 27.10
CA ALA A 147 -4.55 -7.85 26.62
C ALA A 147 -5.28 -9.11 26.13
N ALA A 148 -5.32 -9.32 24.82
CA ALA A 148 -5.45 -10.65 24.25
C ALA A 148 -4.17 -11.43 24.58
N ARG A 149 -4.31 -12.62 25.17
CA ARG A 149 -3.21 -13.51 25.53
C ARG A 149 -2.35 -13.80 24.30
N ARG A 150 -1.12 -13.28 24.28
CA ARG A 150 -0.09 -13.66 23.32
C ARG A 150 0.48 -15.03 23.73
N PRO A 151 0.76 -15.93 22.78
CA PRO A 151 1.51 -17.15 23.07
C PRO A 151 2.96 -16.78 23.47
N ASP A 152 3.41 -17.33 24.59
CA ASP A 152 4.76 -17.16 25.15
C ASP A 152 5.84 -17.68 24.19
N LEU A 153 6.46 -16.76 23.46
CA LEU A 153 7.79 -16.93 22.87
C LEU A 153 8.57 -15.68 23.23
N PHE A 154 9.80 -15.87 23.72
CA PHE A 154 10.74 -14.88 24.28
C PHE A 154 10.69 -14.70 25.81
N THR A 155 11.63 -15.40 26.45
CA THR A 155 12.08 -15.21 27.82
C THR A 155 12.35 -13.74 28.17
N ASN A 156 11.66 -13.25 29.21
CA ASN A 156 11.95 -12.14 30.14
C ASN A 156 13.31 -11.41 30.00
N LYS A 157 13.49 -10.58 28.97
CA LYS A 157 14.38 -9.41 29.04
C LYS A 157 13.56 -8.17 28.70
N LEU A 158 13.64 -7.18 29.58
CA LEU A 158 13.06 -5.82 29.47
C LEU A 158 13.23 -5.23 28.05
N PRO A 159 12.37 -4.28 27.63
CA PRO A 159 12.47 -3.66 26.31
C PRO A 159 13.89 -3.12 26.09
N VAL A 160 14.57 -3.71 25.11
CA VAL A 160 15.89 -3.31 24.66
C VAL A 160 15.81 -1.86 24.21
N ARG A 161 16.57 -0.96 24.84
CA ARG A 161 16.54 0.48 24.50
C ARG A 161 16.87 0.66 23.02
N THR A 162 16.06 1.44 22.33
CA THR A 162 16.28 1.74 20.91
C THR A 162 17.25 2.91 20.76
N ILE A 163 18.22 2.77 19.86
CA ILE A 163 19.21 3.79 19.50
C ILE A 163 18.94 4.31 18.08
N ASN A 164 19.38 5.54 17.80
CA ASN A 164 19.18 6.20 16.50
C ASN A 164 20.49 6.45 15.72
N TYR A 165 21.64 6.07 16.28
CA TYR A 165 22.96 6.33 15.66
C TYR A 165 23.50 5.13 14.88
N VAL A 166 22.71 4.06 14.72
CA VAL A 166 22.99 3.01 13.75
C VAL A 166 21.87 3.04 12.73
N ASP A 167 22.20 3.46 11.51
CA ASP A 167 21.28 3.47 10.39
C ASP A 167 21.15 2.05 9.82
N VAL A 168 19.92 1.63 9.55
CA VAL A 168 19.60 0.29 9.05
C VAL A 168 18.76 0.43 7.81
N GLN A 169 19.36 0.13 6.66
CA GLN A 169 18.69 0.16 5.36
C GLN A 169 18.45 -1.26 4.89
N SER A 170 17.24 -1.54 4.41
CA SER A 170 16.85 -2.84 3.88
C SER A 170 16.38 -2.68 2.45
N ARG A 171 16.86 -3.54 1.56
CA ARG A 171 16.45 -3.57 0.15
C ARG A 171 16.27 -5.01 -0.29
N CYS A 172 15.23 -5.26 -1.06
CA CYS A 172 14.98 -6.54 -1.69
C CYS A 172 15.42 -6.46 -3.17
N GLU A 173 16.22 -7.42 -3.61
CA GLU A 173 16.65 -7.60 -5.00
C GLU A 173 16.03 -8.89 -5.52
N GLU A 174 15.45 -8.82 -6.71
CA GLU A 174 14.70 -9.92 -7.32
C GLU A 174 15.47 -10.48 -8.52
N GLU A 175 15.72 -11.78 -8.52
CA GLU A 175 16.19 -12.54 -9.68
C GLU A 175 15.10 -13.54 -10.11
N ASP A 176 15.31 -14.29 -11.20
CA ASP A 176 14.28 -15.15 -11.78
C ASP A 176 13.71 -16.16 -10.77
N GLU A 177 14.59 -16.91 -10.09
CA GLU A 177 14.23 -17.99 -9.15
C GLU A 177 14.46 -17.64 -7.67
N SER A 178 15.07 -16.50 -7.38
CA SER A 178 15.48 -16.12 -6.02
C SER A 178 15.12 -14.67 -5.68
N ILE A 179 15.08 -14.39 -4.38
CA ILE A 179 14.99 -13.04 -3.82
C ILE A 179 16.11 -12.90 -2.81
N CYS A 180 16.79 -11.77 -2.83
CA CYS A 180 17.84 -11.42 -1.89
C CYS A 180 17.37 -10.23 -1.05
N LEU A 181 17.39 -10.37 0.28
CA LEU A 181 17.26 -9.24 1.20
C LEU A 181 18.67 -8.78 1.60
N LEU A 182 19.04 -7.58 1.15
CA LEU A 182 20.26 -6.89 1.55
C LEU A 182 19.96 -5.95 2.71
N VAL A 183 20.67 -6.14 3.81
CA VAL A 183 20.61 -5.28 5.01
C VAL A 183 21.95 -4.56 5.15
N THR A 184 21.93 -3.24 5.07
CA THR A 184 23.10 -2.38 5.30
C THR A 184 22.98 -1.73 6.66
N LEU A 185 24.00 -1.93 7.48
CA LEU A 185 24.15 -1.30 8.79
C LEU A 185 25.26 -0.24 8.69
N LYS A 186 25.01 0.96 9.18
CA LYS A 186 26.03 1.99 9.27
C LYS A 186 26.03 2.64 10.65
N ASN A 187 27.17 2.61 11.33
CA ASN A 187 27.30 3.27 12.62
C ASN A 187 27.61 4.75 12.41
N GLU A 188 26.63 5.62 12.60
CA GLU A 188 26.76 7.08 12.53
C GLU A 188 27.10 7.71 13.88
N GLY A 189 27.29 6.90 14.92
CA GLY A 189 27.69 7.35 16.25
C GLY A 189 29.20 7.58 16.38
N GLU A 190 29.60 8.21 17.49
CA GLU A 190 31.00 8.51 17.82
C GLU A 190 31.73 7.35 18.52
N HIS A 191 31.02 6.25 18.83
CA HIS A 191 31.55 5.14 19.59
C HIS A 191 31.33 3.80 18.89
N HIS A 192 32.19 2.84 19.19
CA HIS A 192 32.01 1.46 18.74
C HIS A 192 30.71 0.87 19.31
N VAL A 193 29.99 0.14 18.46
CA VAL A 193 28.97 -0.82 18.89
C VAL A 193 29.55 -2.22 18.74
N LYS A 194 29.18 -3.11 19.66
CA LYS A 194 29.76 -4.44 19.78
C LYS A 194 28.72 -5.53 19.65
N ASP A 195 29.16 -6.75 19.34
CA ASP A 195 28.30 -7.93 19.29
C ASP A 195 27.04 -7.72 18.42
N THR A 196 27.19 -7.03 17.30
CA THR A 196 26.07 -6.69 16.41
C THR A 196 25.54 -7.94 15.74
N MET A 197 24.23 -8.15 15.85
CA MET A 197 23.50 -9.28 15.28
C MET A 197 22.27 -8.78 14.53
N VAL A 198 22.09 -9.27 13.30
CA VAL A 198 20.87 -9.05 12.50
C VAL A 198 20.06 -10.33 12.53
N SER A 199 18.77 -10.24 12.81
CA SER A 199 17.84 -11.37 12.81
C SER A 199 16.65 -11.07 11.91
N LEU A 200 16.34 -11.99 11.01
CA LEU A 200 15.13 -11.99 10.22
C LEU A 200 13.98 -12.55 11.08
N LEU A 201 13.05 -11.67 11.47
CA LEU A 201 11.92 -12.01 12.34
C LEU A 201 10.79 -12.68 11.58
N THR A 202 10.41 -12.12 10.44
CA THR A 202 9.37 -12.67 9.57
C THR A 202 9.67 -12.38 8.10
N TYR A 203 9.12 -13.21 7.23
CA TYR A 203 9.16 -13.12 5.77
C TYR A 203 7.96 -13.92 5.22
N PRO A 204 7.53 -13.72 3.96
CA PRO A 204 6.41 -14.46 3.38
C PRO A 204 6.79 -15.91 3.07
N SER A 205 6.79 -16.76 4.10
CA SER A 205 7.21 -18.16 4.05
C SER A 205 6.32 -19.07 3.20
N GLU A 206 5.14 -18.60 2.81
CA GLU A 206 4.25 -19.31 1.89
C GLU A 206 4.80 -19.31 0.46
N GLY A 207 5.51 -18.24 0.07
CA GLY A 207 6.09 -18.08 -1.27
C GLY A 207 7.61 -18.14 -1.33
N LEU A 208 8.29 -18.18 -0.17
CA LEU A 208 9.74 -18.16 -0.05
C LEU A 208 10.26 -19.23 0.90
N THR A 209 11.39 -19.82 0.55
CA THR A 209 12.23 -20.63 1.45
C THR A 209 13.55 -19.92 1.67
N LEU A 210 13.88 -19.63 2.94
CA LEU A 210 15.17 -19.06 3.30
C LEU A 210 16.28 -20.11 3.15
N GLU A 211 17.32 -19.79 2.37
CA GLU A 211 18.48 -20.68 2.13
C GLU A 211 19.62 -20.45 3.14
N SER A 212 19.62 -19.31 3.83
CA SER A 212 20.60 -18.96 4.85
C SER A 212 20.07 -19.13 6.28
N ASP A 213 20.93 -18.88 7.28
CA ASP A 213 20.48 -18.76 8.66
C ASP A 213 19.57 -17.54 8.85
N ARG A 214 18.61 -17.65 9.79
CA ARG A 214 17.70 -16.54 10.16
C ARG A 214 18.39 -15.42 10.94
N ALA A 215 19.61 -15.63 11.38
CA ALA A 215 20.40 -14.63 12.07
C ALA A 215 21.84 -14.64 11.57
N ALA A 216 22.42 -13.46 11.45
CA ALA A 216 23.81 -13.26 11.06
C ALA A 216 24.52 -12.41 12.10
N GLN A 217 25.68 -12.89 12.55
CA GLN A 217 26.57 -12.12 13.42
C GLN A 217 27.44 -11.23 12.54
N VAL A 218 27.40 -9.92 12.80
CA VAL A 218 28.19 -8.91 12.10
C VAL A 218 29.49 -8.63 12.85
N GLY A 219 29.43 -8.61 14.18
CA GLY A 219 30.56 -8.28 15.05
C GLY A 219 30.54 -6.83 15.50
N ASP A 220 31.72 -6.25 15.69
CA ASP A 220 31.87 -4.87 16.17
C ASP A 220 31.82 -3.90 14.97
N LEU A 221 31.16 -2.74 15.14
CA LEU A 221 31.15 -1.66 14.14
C LEU A 221 31.76 -0.40 14.75
N ALA A 222 32.89 0.03 14.17
CA ALA A 222 33.55 1.29 14.48
C ALA A 222 32.69 2.50 14.01
N PRO A 223 32.98 3.71 14.52
CA PRO A 223 32.37 4.93 13.99
C PRO A 223 32.55 5.05 12.48
N SER A 224 31.46 5.36 11.77
CA SER A 224 31.37 5.43 10.30
C SER A 224 31.60 4.11 9.55
N GLU A 225 31.74 2.98 10.25
CA GLU A 225 31.84 1.67 9.60
C GLU A 225 30.49 1.22 9.06
N GLU A 226 30.54 0.58 7.89
CA GLU A 226 29.39 -0.01 7.22
C GLU A 226 29.58 -1.52 7.13
N ALA A 227 28.52 -2.27 7.42
CA ALA A 227 28.46 -3.70 7.21
C ALA A 227 27.22 -4.08 6.41
N ARG A 228 27.34 -5.15 5.62
CA ARG A 228 26.27 -5.66 4.77
C ARG A 228 26.00 -7.12 5.05
N ILE A 229 24.73 -7.44 5.23
CA ILE A 229 24.24 -8.79 5.46
C ILE A 229 23.25 -9.15 4.36
N LYS A 230 23.30 -10.41 3.93
CA LYS A 230 22.47 -10.95 2.86
C LYS A 230 21.65 -12.11 3.41
N PHE A 231 20.35 -12.10 3.15
CA PHE A 231 19.46 -13.26 3.33
C PHE A 231 18.98 -13.70 1.96
N ASP A 232 19.32 -14.92 1.59
CA ASP A 232 18.96 -15.51 0.30
C ASP A 232 17.71 -16.36 0.43
N PHE A 233 16.76 -16.14 -0.48
CA PHE A 233 15.50 -16.87 -0.53
C PHE A 233 15.29 -17.50 -1.90
N LYS A 234 14.81 -18.73 -1.89
CA LYS A 234 14.30 -19.41 -3.07
C LYS A 234 12.79 -19.23 -3.18
N LYS A 235 12.30 -18.90 -4.38
CA LYS A 235 10.86 -18.78 -4.65
C LYS A 235 10.21 -20.16 -4.75
N THR A 236 9.08 -20.34 -4.08
CA THR A 236 8.35 -21.63 -4.03
C THR A 236 6.90 -21.55 -4.47
N ALA A 237 6.40 -20.36 -4.78
CA ALA A 237 5.04 -20.14 -5.24
C ALA A 237 5.00 -19.30 -6.52
N ILE A 238 3.82 -19.26 -7.14
CA ILE A 238 3.55 -18.53 -8.39
C ILE A 238 3.71 -17.02 -8.23
N TYR A 239 3.52 -16.52 -7.00
CA TYR A 239 3.74 -15.14 -6.61
C TYR A 239 4.30 -15.10 -5.19
N VAL A 240 4.96 -13.99 -4.87
CA VAL A 240 5.40 -13.68 -3.51
C VAL A 240 4.93 -12.28 -3.19
N GLU A 241 4.16 -12.14 -2.12
CA GLU A 241 3.78 -10.86 -1.57
C GLU A 241 3.86 -10.90 -0.04
N GLY A 242 4.50 -9.90 0.55
CA GLY A 242 4.52 -9.74 2.00
C GLY A 242 5.65 -8.86 2.49
N GLU A 243 5.74 -8.73 3.81
CA GLU A 243 6.77 -7.94 4.47
C GLU A 243 7.88 -8.83 5.03
N MET A 244 9.12 -8.41 4.84
CA MET A 244 10.29 -8.93 5.54
C MET A 244 10.63 -7.97 6.67
N VAL A 245 10.66 -8.50 7.90
CA VAL A 245 10.96 -7.72 9.10
C VAL A 245 12.25 -8.21 9.69
N ILE A 246 13.17 -7.28 9.93
CA ILE A 246 14.45 -7.56 10.56
C ILE A 246 14.51 -6.88 11.93
N ALA A 247 15.33 -7.43 12.82
CA ALA A 247 15.74 -6.81 14.07
C ALA A 247 17.26 -6.76 14.14
N VAL A 248 17.78 -5.64 14.59
CA VAL A 248 19.22 -5.46 14.81
C VAL A 248 19.44 -5.22 16.30
N VAL A 249 20.21 -6.11 16.92
CA VAL A 249 20.57 -6.05 18.34
C VAL A 249 22.07 -5.96 18.47
N MET A 250 22.55 -5.15 19.41
CA MET A 250 23.98 -4.92 19.64
C MET A 250 24.21 -4.46 21.08
N LYS A 251 25.48 -4.31 21.47
CA LYS A 251 25.89 -3.63 22.70
C LYS A 251 26.43 -2.25 22.41
N ASN A 252 25.94 -1.25 23.14
CA ASN A 252 26.49 0.11 23.05
C ASN A 252 27.87 0.21 23.74
N HIS A 253 28.46 1.41 23.71
CA HIS A 253 29.74 1.71 24.37
C HIS A 253 29.75 1.51 25.89
N LEU A 254 28.58 1.46 26.54
CA LEU A 254 28.41 1.16 27.96
C LEU A 254 28.23 -0.36 28.22
N GLY A 255 28.30 -1.19 27.18
CA GLY A 255 28.07 -2.63 27.27
C GLY A 255 26.61 -3.03 27.46
N GLN A 256 25.66 -2.13 27.23
CA GLN A 256 24.22 -2.40 27.37
C GLN A 256 23.63 -2.92 26.06
N ASP A 257 22.79 -3.95 26.16
CA ASP A 257 22.00 -4.46 25.03
C ASP A 257 21.06 -3.34 24.53
N VAL A 258 21.18 -2.98 23.25
CA VAL A 258 20.37 -1.97 22.54
C VAL A 258 19.90 -2.49 21.19
N SER A 259 18.86 -1.88 20.63
CA SER A 259 18.29 -2.19 19.32
C SER A 259 18.40 -1.00 18.40
N ALA A 260 18.71 -1.22 17.13
CA ALA A 260 18.59 -0.16 16.12
C ALA A 260 17.18 -0.17 15.51
N LYS A 261 16.71 1.00 15.09
CA LYS A 261 15.48 1.09 14.30
C LYS A 261 15.73 0.49 12.93
N SER A 262 14.91 -0.48 12.55
CA SER A 262 14.90 -1.07 11.22
C SER A 262 13.52 -0.93 10.60
N GLY A 263 13.49 -0.57 9.32
CA GLY A 263 12.25 -0.58 8.53
C GLY A 263 11.92 -1.99 8.03
N ASN A 264 10.69 -2.16 7.57
CA ASN A 264 10.25 -3.38 6.88
C ASN A 264 10.61 -3.28 5.39
N CYS A 265 10.98 -4.39 4.75
CA CYS A 265 11.08 -4.48 3.29
C CYS A 265 9.82 -5.14 2.74
N LEU A 266 9.05 -4.45 1.90
CA LEU A 266 7.96 -5.07 1.16
C LEU A 266 8.53 -5.81 -0.06
N VAL A 267 8.14 -7.06 -0.24
CA VAL A 267 8.49 -7.87 -1.41
C VAL A 267 7.25 -8.19 -2.22
N ARG A 268 7.32 -7.97 -3.55
CA ARG A 268 6.26 -8.30 -4.51
C ARG A 268 6.86 -8.84 -5.82
N SER A 269 6.72 -10.15 -6.03
CA SER A 269 7.27 -10.90 -7.16
C SER A 269 6.14 -11.66 -7.86
N LEU A 270 6.08 -11.57 -9.19
CA LEU A 270 5.10 -12.30 -10.01
C LEU A 270 5.68 -12.65 -11.38
N TYR A 271 5.99 -11.62 -12.18
CA TYR A 271 6.33 -11.81 -13.59
C TYR A 271 7.57 -12.65 -13.88
N PRO A 272 8.61 -12.72 -13.03
CA PRO A 272 9.70 -13.66 -13.28
C PRO A 272 9.30 -15.13 -13.12
N GLN A 273 8.15 -15.43 -12.51
CA GLN A 273 7.57 -16.78 -12.40
C GLN A 273 6.60 -17.08 -13.57
N MET A 274 6.49 -16.16 -14.53
CA MET A 274 5.61 -16.26 -15.67
C MET A 274 6.41 -16.46 -16.95
N LYS A 275 5.98 -17.41 -17.79
CA LYS A 275 6.44 -17.57 -19.17
C LYS A 275 5.43 -16.92 -20.13
N PRO A 276 5.89 -16.31 -21.24
CA PRO A 276 4.98 -15.79 -22.27
C PRO A 276 4.07 -16.90 -22.81
N LEU A 277 2.78 -16.61 -22.96
CA LEU A 277 1.78 -17.55 -23.47
C LEU A 277 1.25 -17.08 -24.82
N ASP A 278 1.60 -17.78 -25.88
CA ASP A 278 1.05 -17.53 -27.22
C ASP A 278 -0.42 -17.97 -27.26
N LEU A 279 -1.31 -17.04 -27.58
CA LEU A 279 -2.75 -17.27 -27.72
C LEU A 279 -3.21 -16.69 -29.04
N SER A 280 -4.02 -17.45 -29.78
CA SER A 280 -4.79 -16.91 -30.89
C SER A 280 -5.88 -15.94 -30.40
N SER A 281 -6.35 -15.08 -31.31
CA SER A 281 -7.47 -14.16 -31.01
C SER A 281 -8.76 -14.87 -30.55
N SER A 282 -9.00 -16.11 -31.01
CA SER A 282 -10.12 -16.94 -30.55
C SER A 282 -9.90 -17.47 -29.14
N GLU A 283 -8.70 -17.98 -28.84
CA GLU A 283 -8.36 -18.52 -27.51
C GLU A 283 -8.38 -17.43 -26.45
N PHE A 284 -7.89 -16.22 -26.76
CA PHE A 284 -8.00 -15.07 -25.88
C PHE A 284 -9.46 -14.77 -25.51
N ARG A 285 -10.39 -14.81 -26.47
CA ARG A 285 -11.81 -14.55 -26.18
C ARG A 285 -12.39 -15.59 -25.24
N VAL A 286 -12.04 -16.86 -25.43
CA VAL A 286 -12.48 -17.95 -24.55
C VAL A 286 -11.89 -17.77 -23.15
N ALA A 287 -10.57 -17.61 -23.05
CA ALA A 287 -9.85 -17.38 -21.80
C ALA A 287 -10.46 -16.22 -21.00
N ARG A 288 -10.72 -15.08 -21.66
CA ARG A 288 -11.30 -13.90 -21.00
C ARG A 288 -12.70 -14.13 -20.42
N MET A 289 -13.51 -15.02 -21.02
CA MET A 289 -14.84 -15.35 -20.52
C MET A 289 -14.80 -16.31 -19.33
N GLU A 290 -13.77 -17.15 -19.23
CA GLU A 290 -13.61 -18.15 -18.17
C GLU A 290 -12.92 -17.58 -16.91
N MET A 291 -12.05 -16.59 -17.10
CA MET A 291 -11.21 -16.01 -16.06
C MET A 291 -11.92 -14.94 -15.22
N LYS A 292 -11.46 -14.78 -13.98
CA LYS A 292 -11.90 -13.69 -13.10
C LYS A 292 -11.31 -12.36 -13.58
N PRO A 293 -12.14 -11.29 -13.73
CA PRO A 293 -11.66 -10.00 -14.18
C PRO A 293 -11.36 -9.03 -13.04
N TRP A 294 -10.40 -8.14 -13.24
CA TRP A 294 -10.18 -6.91 -12.48
C TRP A 294 -9.92 -5.75 -13.45
N SER A 295 -10.40 -4.54 -13.13
CA SER A 295 -10.09 -3.38 -13.98
C SER A 295 -10.09 -2.05 -13.24
N ARG A 296 -9.19 -1.15 -13.65
CA ARG A 296 -9.15 0.24 -13.15
C ARG A 296 -8.65 1.21 -14.22
N GLU A 297 -9.22 2.42 -14.22
CA GLU A 297 -8.75 3.54 -15.04
C GLU A 297 -7.80 4.43 -14.24
N HIS A 298 -6.72 4.86 -14.89
CA HIS A 298 -5.70 5.75 -14.36
C HIS A 298 -5.48 6.91 -15.33
N VAL A 299 -5.11 8.08 -14.79
CA VAL A 299 -4.80 9.26 -15.58
C VAL A 299 -3.35 9.64 -15.34
N LEU A 300 -2.55 9.61 -16.40
CA LEU A 300 -1.12 9.87 -16.35
C LEU A 300 -0.81 11.18 -17.08
N ARG A 301 0.09 11.98 -16.51
CA ARG A 301 0.55 13.23 -17.13
C ARG A 301 1.70 12.96 -18.12
N PHE A 302 1.40 12.24 -19.19
CA PHE A 302 2.40 11.82 -20.17
C PHE A 302 1.83 11.82 -21.59
N ASN A 303 2.70 11.99 -22.60
CA ASN A 303 2.28 12.02 -23.99
C ASN A 303 1.77 10.62 -24.46
N PRO A 304 0.61 10.53 -25.14
CA PRO A 304 0.02 9.25 -25.54
C PRO A 304 0.93 8.37 -26.40
N ARG A 305 1.66 8.94 -27.37
CA ARG A 305 2.53 8.19 -28.31
C ARG A 305 3.74 7.60 -27.62
N SER A 306 4.33 8.37 -26.70
CA SER A 306 5.46 7.90 -25.90
C SER A 306 5.00 6.82 -24.92
N LEU A 307 3.86 7.03 -24.25
CA LEU A 307 3.29 6.04 -23.34
C LEU A 307 3.03 4.70 -24.04
N PHE A 308 2.37 4.72 -25.21
CA PHE A 308 2.10 3.47 -25.95
C PHE A 308 3.38 2.69 -26.29
N ARG A 309 4.49 3.36 -26.58
CA ARG A 309 5.79 2.71 -26.80
C ARG A 309 6.35 2.08 -25.51
N LEU A 310 6.29 2.80 -24.39
CA LEU A 310 6.70 2.30 -23.07
C LEU A 310 5.88 1.07 -22.66
N LEU A 311 4.56 1.08 -22.88
CA LEU A 311 3.69 -0.04 -22.53
C LEU A 311 4.08 -1.34 -23.25
N LYS A 312 4.53 -1.26 -24.51
CA LYS A 312 5.03 -2.45 -25.25
C LYS A 312 6.32 -3.00 -24.64
N GLN A 313 7.21 -2.10 -24.22
CA GLN A 313 8.45 -2.49 -23.55
C GLN A 313 8.15 -3.18 -22.22
N ILE A 314 7.23 -2.61 -21.42
CA ILE A 314 6.78 -3.22 -20.16
C ILE A 314 6.23 -4.63 -20.40
N PHE A 315 5.44 -4.85 -21.45
CA PHE A 315 4.93 -6.20 -21.75
C PHE A 315 6.05 -7.21 -21.99
N LYS A 316 7.08 -6.81 -22.74
CA LYS A 316 8.26 -7.65 -22.99
C LYS A 316 9.03 -7.93 -21.69
N GLU A 317 9.27 -6.90 -20.87
CA GLU A 317 9.97 -7.01 -19.58
C GLU A 317 9.21 -7.85 -18.56
N LYS A 318 7.88 -7.87 -18.65
CA LYS A 318 6.99 -8.64 -17.77
C LYS A 318 6.62 -10.02 -18.32
N ASN A 319 7.39 -10.55 -19.28
CA ASN A 319 7.17 -11.88 -19.87
C ASN A 319 5.74 -12.09 -20.42
N LEU A 320 5.12 -11.04 -20.95
CA LEU A 320 3.80 -11.12 -21.59
C LEU A 320 3.98 -11.28 -23.10
N HIS A 321 3.42 -12.34 -23.68
CA HIS A 321 3.34 -12.48 -25.12
C HIS A 321 2.28 -11.53 -25.68
N LEU A 322 2.64 -10.68 -26.64
CA LEU A 322 1.71 -9.74 -27.27
C LEU A 322 0.75 -10.46 -28.22
N VAL A 323 -0.47 -10.72 -27.75
CA VAL A 323 -1.55 -11.36 -28.51
C VAL A 323 -2.15 -10.38 -29.54
N ARG A 324 -2.28 -9.11 -29.15
CA ARG A 324 -2.85 -8.07 -30.01
C ARG A 324 -2.28 -6.70 -29.67
N GLU A 325 -1.96 -5.97 -30.71
CA GLU A 325 -1.54 -4.58 -30.66
C GLU A 325 -2.33 -3.80 -31.71
N ASP A 326 -3.12 -2.82 -31.26
CA ASP A 326 -3.78 -1.86 -32.15
C ASP A 326 -3.49 -0.45 -31.66
N GLY A 327 -2.99 0.41 -32.53
CA GLY A 327 -2.82 1.83 -32.27
C GLY A 327 -3.40 2.63 -33.43
N SER A 328 -4.26 3.61 -33.12
CA SER A 328 -4.80 4.51 -34.13
C SER A 328 -4.83 5.94 -33.64
N GLU A 329 -4.60 6.85 -34.58
CA GLU A 329 -4.67 8.28 -34.35
C GLU A 329 -5.76 8.86 -35.24
N ARG A 330 -6.74 9.52 -34.64
CA ARG A 330 -7.85 10.16 -35.35
C ARG A 330 -8.24 11.45 -34.64
N ASN A 331 -8.35 12.53 -35.40
CA ASN A 331 -8.78 13.85 -34.91
C ASN A 331 -7.97 14.35 -33.70
N GLY A 332 -6.63 14.24 -33.77
CA GLY A 332 -5.75 14.64 -32.68
C GLY A 332 -5.80 13.73 -31.44
N MET A 333 -6.62 12.69 -31.41
CA MET A 333 -6.66 11.71 -30.32
C MET A 333 -5.95 10.42 -30.71
N MET A 334 -5.17 9.88 -29.78
CA MET A 334 -4.64 8.53 -29.84
C MET A 334 -5.56 7.58 -29.08
N ARG A 335 -5.88 6.45 -29.71
CA ARG A 335 -6.52 5.30 -29.08
C ARG A 335 -5.69 4.06 -29.35
N ALA A 336 -5.29 3.37 -28.30
CA ALA A 336 -4.50 2.16 -28.43
C ALA A 336 -4.96 1.05 -27.49
N LEU A 337 -4.70 -0.19 -27.90
CA LEU A 337 -5.04 -1.42 -27.21
C LEU A 337 -3.81 -2.34 -27.27
N LEU A 338 -3.37 -2.82 -26.11
CA LEU A 338 -2.39 -3.89 -25.98
C LEU A 338 -3.01 -5.03 -25.21
N ILE A 339 -2.87 -6.25 -25.71
CA ILE A 339 -3.30 -7.48 -25.05
C ILE A 339 -2.10 -8.41 -24.96
N GLY A 340 -1.82 -8.87 -23.75
CA GLY A 340 -0.67 -9.67 -23.39
C GLY A 340 -1.11 -10.87 -22.58
N ALA A 341 -0.48 -12.03 -22.80
CA ALA A 341 -0.78 -13.24 -22.06
C ALA A 341 0.50 -13.91 -21.56
N ALA A 342 0.39 -14.49 -20.37
CA ALA A 342 1.44 -15.28 -19.76
C ALA A 342 0.84 -16.45 -18.97
N GLN A 343 1.71 -17.39 -18.61
CA GLN A 343 1.36 -18.58 -17.87
C GLN A 343 2.40 -18.83 -16.79
N SER A 344 1.96 -19.21 -15.60
CA SER A 344 2.83 -19.59 -14.49
C SER A 344 3.64 -20.85 -14.83
N ILE A 345 4.92 -20.85 -14.46
CA ILE A 345 5.80 -22.00 -14.62
C ILE A 345 5.52 -23.12 -13.59
N PHE A 346 4.86 -22.79 -12.48
CA PHE A 346 4.64 -23.70 -11.35
C PHE A 346 3.39 -24.56 -11.52
N ASP A 347 2.27 -23.95 -11.90
CA ASP A 347 0.93 -24.57 -11.87
C ASP A 347 0.14 -24.39 -13.17
N GLN A 348 0.74 -23.76 -14.18
CA GLN A 348 0.10 -23.45 -15.47
C GLN A 348 -1.06 -22.44 -15.39
N THR A 349 -1.24 -21.74 -14.25
CA THR A 349 -2.21 -20.65 -14.09
C THR A 349 -1.99 -19.57 -15.14
N ARG A 350 -3.04 -19.17 -15.84
CA ARG A 350 -2.95 -18.18 -16.93
C ARG A 350 -3.21 -16.77 -16.40
N LEU A 351 -2.54 -15.81 -17.02
CA LEU A 351 -2.69 -14.38 -16.77
C LEU A 351 -2.83 -13.65 -18.10
N VAL A 352 -3.84 -12.81 -18.21
CA VAL A 352 -4.12 -12.01 -19.41
C VAL A 352 -4.27 -10.56 -18.99
N ILE A 353 -3.53 -9.67 -19.66
CA ILE A 353 -3.50 -8.24 -19.36
C ILE A 353 -3.90 -7.47 -20.61
N GLN A 354 -4.85 -6.57 -20.45
CA GLN A 354 -5.30 -5.66 -21.48
C GLN A 354 -5.11 -4.22 -21.02
N LEU A 355 -4.34 -3.45 -21.79
CA LEU A 355 -4.16 -2.02 -21.59
C LEU A 355 -4.90 -1.25 -22.68
N THR A 356 -5.86 -0.43 -22.28
CA THR A 356 -6.53 0.51 -23.19
C THR A 356 -6.04 1.92 -22.91
N LEU A 357 -5.52 2.59 -23.93
CA LEU A 357 -4.97 3.93 -23.83
C LEU A 357 -5.80 4.89 -24.67
N VAL A 358 -6.15 6.04 -24.09
CA VAL A 358 -6.82 7.14 -24.78
C VAL A 358 -6.25 8.48 -24.32
N GLY A 359 -5.80 9.31 -25.24
CA GLY A 359 -5.33 10.66 -24.90
C GLY A 359 -5.28 11.59 -26.10
N ASN A 360 -5.34 12.89 -25.84
CA ASN A 360 -5.15 13.93 -26.85
C ASN A 360 -3.65 14.10 -27.11
N LEU A 361 -3.23 14.12 -28.38
CA LEU A 361 -1.82 14.23 -28.78
C LEU A 361 -1.21 15.59 -28.42
N ASP A 362 -2.05 16.63 -28.36
CA ASP A 362 -1.66 17.98 -28.00
C ASP A 362 -1.62 18.20 -26.48
N GLU A 363 -2.10 17.23 -25.69
CA GLU A 363 -2.09 17.27 -24.22
C GLU A 363 -1.11 16.25 -23.65
N SER A 364 -0.39 16.63 -22.61
CA SER A 364 0.39 15.70 -21.79
C SER A 364 -0.49 14.99 -20.76
N LYS A 365 -1.67 14.51 -21.18
CA LYS A 365 -2.63 13.81 -20.32
C LYS A 365 -3.21 12.61 -21.06
N THR A 366 -2.94 11.44 -20.51
CA THR A 366 -3.35 10.16 -21.11
C THR A 366 -4.11 9.34 -20.08
N LYS A 367 -5.27 8.82 -20.49
CA LYS A 367 -6.02 7.83 -19.72
C LYS A 367 -5.56 6.43 -20.09
N VAL A 368 -5.28 5.61 -19.10
CA VAL A 368 -4.94 4.19 -19.26
C VAL A 368 -5.87 3.36 -18.40
N ARG A 369 -6.59 2.43 -19.02
CA ARG A 369 -7.33 1.39 -18.31
C ARG A 369 -6.51 0.11 -18.30
N ILE A 370 -6.24 -0.39 -17.10
CA ILE A 370 -5.61 -1.70 -16.87
C ILE A 370 -6.74 -2.69 -16.60
N GLU A 371 -6.84 -3.72 -17.42
CA GLU A 371 -7.72 -4.88 -17.23
C GLU A 371 -6.83 -6.12 -17.05
N VAL A 372 -7.06 -6.88 -15.99
CA VAL A 372 -6.35 -8.12 -15.68
C VAL A 372 -7.37 -9.25 -15.59
N HIS A 373 -7.05 -10.38 -16.17
CA HIS A 373 -7.83 -11.61 -16.10
C HIS A 373 -6.91 -12.75 -15.67
N SER A 374 -7.36 -13.59 -14.75
CA SER A 374 -6.62 -14.78 -14.35
C SER A 374 -7.56 -15.91 -13.95
N ASP A 375 -7.06 -17.14 -14.04
CA ASP A 375 -7.73 -18.30 -13.46
C ASP A 375 -7.80 -18.17 -11.93
N GLU A 376 -6.84 -17.45 -11.31
CA GLU A 376 -6.71 -17.31 -9.86
C GLU A 376 -6.88 -15.86 -9.38
N GLU A 377 -7.77 -15.65 -8.40
CA GLU A 377 -8.19 -14.30 -7.97
C GLU A 377 -7.07 -13.52 -7.27
N GLN A 378 -6.25 -14.22 -6.50
CA GLN A 378 -5.15 -13.63 -5.73
C GLN A 378 -4.12 -12.94 -6.64
N LEU A 379 -4.00 -13.39 -7.90
CA LEU A 379 -3.07 -12.80 -8.87
C LEU A 379 -3.53 -11.46 -9.43
N LEU A 380 -4.83 -11.17 -9.40
CA LEU A 380 -5.38 -10.01 -10.10
C LEU A 380 -4.77 -8.70 -9.60
N HIS A 381 -4.73 -8.52 -8.28
CA HIS A 381 -4.26 -7.30 -7.66
C HIS A 381 -2.75 -7.11 -7.81
N ILE A 382 -1.96 -8.15 -7.52
CA ILE A 382 -0.50 -8.08 -7.64
C ILE A 382 -0.08 -7.86 -9.10
N ALA A 383 -0.71 -8.51 -10.08
CA ALA A 383 -0.43 -8.31 -11.48
C ALA A 383 -0.71 -6.87 -11.92
N ALA A 384 -1.87 -6.32 -11.55
CA ALA A 384 -2.25 -4.97 -11.93
C ALA A 384 -1.36 -3.90 -11.26
N SER A 385 -1.08 -4.07 -9.96
CA SER A 385 -0.18 -3.19 -9.20
C SER A 385 1.21 -3.16 -9.82
N ARG A 386 1.79 -4.33 -10.14
CA ARG A 386 3.14 -4.41 -10.74
C ARG A 386 3.21 -3.86 -12.16
N ILE A 387 2.13 -3.90 -12.93
CA ILE A 387 2.06 -3.18 -14.22
C ILE A 387 2.00 -1.67 -13.98
N TYR A 388 1.11 -1.22 -13.09
CA TYR A 388 0.95 0.20 -12.80
C TYR A 388 2.25 0.83 -12.27
N GLU A 389 2.94 0.17 -11.35
CA GLU A 389 4.24 0.59 -10.83
C GLU A 389 5.29 0.70 -11.96
N ALA A 390 5.37 -0.29 -12.85
CA ALA A 390 6.29 -0.25 -13.98
C ALA A 390 5.98 0.91 -14.94
N VAL A 391 4.69 1.19 -15.17
CA VAL A 391 4.25 2.35 -15.97
C VAL A 391 4.69 3.65 -15.29
N HIS A 392 4.46 3.79 -13.99
CA HIS A 392 4.81 5.00 -13.24
C HIS A 392 6.32 5.25 -13.26
N GLN A 393 7.13 4.22 -12.94
CA GLN A 393 8.59 4.32 -12.92
C GLN A 393 9.17 4.72 -14.28
N GLN A 394 8.66 4.13 -15.39
CA GLN A 394 9.13 4.50 -16.73
C GLN A 394 8.69 5.91 -17.13
N VAL A 395 7.50 6.36 -16.70
CA VAL A 395 7.03 7.73 -16.92
C VAL A 395 7.90 8.73 -16.15
N GLU A 396 8.22 8.46 -14.89
CA GLU A 396 9.09 9.30 -14.06
C GLU A 396 10.52 9.36 -14.61
N SER A 397 11.04 8.24 -15.12
CA SER A 397 12.40 8.17 -15.68
C SER A 397 12.52 8.86 -17.05
N ALA A 398 11.40 9.03 -17.76
CA ALA A 398 11.35 9.64 -19.09
C ALA A 398 10.88 11.10 -19.10
N SER A 399 10.45 11.63 -17.95
CA SER A 399 10.08 13.03 -17.74
C SER A 399 11.29 13.83 -17.28
#